data_AF-A0A371EKY8-F1
#
_entry.id   AF-A0A371EKY8-F1
#
_cell.length_a   1.000
_cell.length_b   1.000
_cell.length_c   1.000
_cell.angle_alpha   90.00
_cell.angle_beta   90.00
_cell.angle_gamma   90.00
#
_symmetry.space_group_name_H-M   'P 1'
#
loop_
_entity.id
_entity.type
_entity.pdbx_description
1 polymer ?
#
loop_
_entity_poly.entity_id
_entity_poly.type
_entity_poly.pdbx_seq_one_letter_code
_entity_poly.pdbx_strand_id
1 'polypeptide(L)'
;MTARGSTTSEDNRWLLLVGGESNQAGSGAGIIFEGPNGVLIEQSLHFEFKASNNQVECEALLVGMKLEKELEAKVLTMKSNSKLVTSQMNREY
;
A
#
# COMPACT_ATOMS: atom_id res chain seq x y z
N MET A 1 -33.79 24.41 0.04
CA MET A 1 -33.57 23.55 1.22
C MET A 1 -33.59 22.10 0.77
N THR A 2 -32.51 21.36 1.08
CA THR A 2 -32.38 19.88 1.28
C THR A 2 -32.83 18.94 0.16
N ALA A 3 -32.07 17.92 -0.27
CA ALA A 3 -31.04 17.16 0.44
C ALA A 3 -29.93 16.69 -0.51
N ARG A 4 -28.68 16.96 -0.12
CA ARG A 4 -27.47 16.29 -0.61
C ARG A 4 -27.28 15.10 0.33
N GLY A 5 -27.39 13.88 -0.17
CA GLY A 5 -27.40 12.70 0.68
C GLY A 5 -27.31 11.40 -0.11
N SER A 6 -26.16 11.18 -0.75
CA SER A 6 -25.77 9.86 -1.23
C SER A 6 -24.29 9.66 -0.91
N THR A 7 -23.96 9.66 0.37
CA THR A 7 -22.62 9.35 0.92
C THR A 7 -22.72 8.06 1.71
N THR A 8 -22.86 6.95 1.02
CA THR A 8 -22.78 5.60 1.60
C THR A 8 -21.99 4.74 0.64
N SER A 9 -20.65 4.81 0.74
CA SER A 9 -19.66 3.81 0.27
C SER A 9 -18.21 4.34 0.24
N GLU A 10 -17.95 5.61 0.62
CA GLU A 10 -16.58 6.17 0.64
C GLU A 10 -15.93 6.14 2.04
N ASP A 11 -16.72 5.95 3.09
CA ASP A 11 -16.30 6.14 4.49
C ASP A 11 -15.43 5.00 5.07
N ASN A 12 -15.15 3.95 4.29
CA ASN A 12 -14.38 2.78 4.74
C ASN A 12 -13.30 2.33 3.72
N ARG A 13 -12.97 3.18 2.75
CA ARG A 13 -11.97 2.83 1.74
C ARG A 13 -10.57 3.24 2.21
N TRP A 14 -9.65 2.30 2.09
CA TRP A 14 -8.23 2.51 2.32
C TRP A 14 -7.48 2.43 1.00
N LEU A 15 -6.56 3.35 0.79
CA LEU A 15 -5.61 3.35 -0.32
C LEU A 15 -4.24 2.98 0.23
N LEU A 16 -3.69 1.87 -0.27
CA LEU A 16 -2.34 1.42 0.01
C LEU A 16 -1.42 1.78 -1.15
N LEU A 17 -0.44 2.64 -0.91
CA LEU A 17 0.65 2.96 -1.83
C LEU A 17 1.91 2.26 -1.36
N VAL A 18 2.53 1.47 -2.24
CA VAL A 18 3.79 0.78 -1.95
C VAL A 18 4.83 1.17 -2.99
N GLY A 19 5.99 1.60 -2.52
CA GLY A 19 7.16 1.88 -3.36
C GLY A 19 8.42 1.42 -2.68
N GLY A 20 9.44 1.09 -3.46
CA GLY A 20 10.70 0.64 -2.91
C GLY A 20 11.88 0.97 -3.81
N GLU A 21 13.02 1.19 -3.18
CA GLU A 21 14.25 1.55 -3.85
C GLU A 21 15.42 0.82 -3.21
N SER A 22 16.30 0.29 -4.04
CA SER A 22 17.60 -0.21 -3.62
C SER A 22 18.71 0.45 -4.41
N ASN A 23 19.75 0.83 -3.69
CA ASN A 23 20.98 1.37 -4.26
C ASN A 23 22.21 0.69 -3.61
N GLN A 24 23.41 1.23 -3.86
CA GLN A 24 24.65 0.66 -3.30
C GLN A 24 24.83 0.95 -1.80
N ALA A 25 24.14 1.96 -1.26
CA ALA A 25 24.19 2.32 0.15
C ALA A 25 23.23 1.50 1.02
N GLY A 26 22.20 0.90 0.41
CA GLY A 26 21.24 0.05 1.11
C GLY A 26 19.96 -0.13 0.31
N SER A 27 19.00 -0.81 0.91
CA SER A 27 17.69 -1.06 0.32
C SER A 27 16.60 -0.61 1.28
N GLY A 28 15.55 -0.01 0.76
CA GLY A 28 14.44 0.51 1.57
C GLY A 28 13.13 0.52 0.81
N ALA A 29 12.04 0.61 1.56
CA ALA A 29 10.72 0.76 0.98
C ALA A 29 9.80 1.63 1.83
N GLY A 30 8.88 2.29 1.15
CA GLY A 30 7.84 3.12 1.74
C GLY A 30 6.47 2.50 1.53
N ILE A 31 5.66 2.57 2.57
CA ILE A 31 4.27 2.15 2.59
C ILE A 31 3.45 3.34 3.08
N ILE A 32 2.42 3.70 2.35
CA ILE A 32 1.49 4.76 2.75
C ILE A 32 0.07 4.21 2.71
N PHE A 33 -0.66 4.37 3.81
CA PHE A 33 -2.08 4.09 3.93
C PHE A 33 -2.84 5.39 4.08
N GLU A 34 -3.73 5.66 3.13
CA GLU A 34 -4.68 6.77 3.21
C GLU A 34 -6.07 6.20 3.49
N GLY A 35 -6.59 6.50 4.68
CA GLY A 35 -7.88 6.05 5.17
C GLY A 35 -8.97 7.12 5.05
N PRO A 36 -10.21 6.74 5.38
CA PRO A 36 -11.31 7.68 5.45
C PRO A 36 -11.02 8.78 6.48
N ASN A 37 -11.62 9.96 6.30
CA ASN A 37 -11.42 11.14 7.17
C ASN A 37 -9.99 11.71 7.19
N GLY A 38 -9.18 11.40 6.17
CA GLY A 38 -7.83 11.96 6.03
C GLY A 38 -6.79 11.32 6.95
N VAL A 39 -7.06 10.10 7.44
CA VAL A 39 -6.07 9.33 8.19
C VAL A 39 -4.93 8.94 7.24
N LEU A 40 -3.70 9.27 7.60
CA LEU A 40 -2.50 8.89 6.86
C LEU A 40 -1.58 8.09 7.77
N ILE A 41 -1.22 6.87 7.37
CA ILE A 41 -0.26 6.03 8.07
C ILE A 41 0.91 5.77 7.12
N GLU A 42 2.09 6.24 7.50
CA GLU A 42 3.33 6.03 6.74
C GLU A 42 4.23 5.05 7.49
N GLN A 43 4.72 4.05 6.78
CA GLN A 43 5.72 3.12 7.26
C GLN A 43 6.91 3.08 6.31
N SER A 44 8.11 3.08 6.88
CA SER A 44 9.36 2.95 6.15
C SER A 44 10.08 1.69 6.60
N LEU A 45 10.44 0.84 5.65
CA LEU A 45 11.24 -0.35 5.86
C LEU A 45 12.67 -0.05 5.42
N HIS A 46 13.63 -0.32 6.30
CA HIS A 46 15.04 -0.32 5.96
C HIS A 46 15.53 -1.76 6.00
N PHE A 47 16.14 -2.21 4.91
CA PHE A 47 16.71 -3.54 4.82
C PHE A 47 18.22 -3.43 5.03
N GLU A 48 18.73 -4.08 6.09
CA GLU A 48 20.16 -4.17 6.37
C GLU A 48 20.90 -5.07 5.35
N PHE A 49 20.15 -5.70 4.44
CA PHE A 49 20.69 -6.53 3.36
C PHE A 49 20.39 -5.89 2.00
N LYS A 50 21.25 -6.20 1.03
CA LYS A 50 21.04 -5.79 -0.36
C LYS A 50 19.88 -6.58 -0.97
N ALA A 51 18.78 -5.90 -1.21
CA ALA A 51 17.59 -6.41 -1.87
C ALA A 51 17.43 -5.78 -3.26
N SER A 52 16.77 -6.43 -4.21
CA SER A 52 16.40 -5.74 -5.45
C SER A 52 15.20 -4.81 -5.23
N ASN A 53 14.98 -3.81 -6.09
CA ASN A 53 13.80 -2.92 -6.02
C ASN A 53 12.48 -3.73 -5.92
N ASN A 54 12.37 -4.80 -6.71
CA ASN A 54 11.18 -5.66 -6.67
C ASN A 54 11.05 -6.39 -5.33
N GLN A 55 12.16 -6.77 -4.72
CA GLN A 55 12.16 -7.50 -3.45
C GLN A 55 11.79 -6.58 -2.28
N VAL A 56 12.32 -5.34 -2.26
CA VAL A 56 11.90 -4.35 -1.26
C VAL A 56 10.43 -3.95 -1.41
N GLU A 57 9.93 -3.84 -2.65
CA GLU A 57 8.51 -3.58 -2.90
C GLU A 57 7.61 -4.75 -2.50
N CYS A 58 8.03 -6.00 -2.74
CA CYS A 58 7.28 -7.19 -2.30
C CYS A 58 7.21 -7.30 -0.78
N GLU A 59 8.32 -7.08 -0.08
CA GLU A 59 8.36 -7.08 1.38
C GLU A 59 7.51 -5.95 1.96
N ALA A 60 7.59 -4.76 1.37
CA ALA A 60 6.74 -3.64 1.76
C ALA A 60 5.27 -3.92 1.51
N LEU A 61 4.94 -4.64 0.43
CA LEU A 61 3.57 -5.04 0.20
C LEU A 61 3.08 -6.05 1.23
N LEU A 62 3.89 -7.04 1.61
CA LEU A 62 3.53 -8.00 2.65
C LEU A 62 3.25 -7.31 3.99
N VAL A 63 4.09 -6.36 4.37
CA VAL A 63 3.88 -5.52 5.56
C VAL A 63 2.62 -4.67 5.42
N GLY A 64 2.37 -4.10 4.24
CA GLY A 64 1.16 -3.34 3.95
C GLY A 64 -0.11 -4.18 4.10
N MET A 65 -0.16 -5.38 3.51
CA MET A 65 -1.29 -6.31 3.67
C MET A 65 -1.51 -6.75 5.12
N LYS A 66 -0.44 -6.88 5.91
CA LYS A 66 -0.57 -7.17 7.33
C LYS A 66 -1.22 -5.99 8.07
N LEU A 67 -0.79 -4.78 7.76
CA LEU A 67 -1.32 -3.55 8.35
C LEU A 67 -2.80 -3.33 7.97
N GLU A 68 -3.19 -3.62 6.73
CA GLU A 68 -4.60 -3.62 6.31
C GLU A 68 -5.47 -4.48 7.23
N LYS A 69 -5.02 -5.72 7.53
CA LYS A 69 -5.76 -6.62 8.43
C LYS A 69 -5.87 -6.08 9.84
N GLU A 70 -4.82 -5.43 10.35
CA GLU A 70 -4.83 -4.78 11.67
C GLU A 70 -5.78 -3.57 11.72
N LEU A 71 -5.96 -2.88 10.59
CA LEU A 71 -6.86 -1.73 10.45
C LEU A 71 -8.32 -2.13 10.15
N GLU A 72 -8.63 -3.43 10.08
CA GLU A 72 -9.95 -3.97 9.70
C GLU A 72 -10.53 -3.30 8.43
N ALA A 73 -9.65 -2.94 7.49
CA ALA A 73 -10.05 -2.24 6.28
C ALA A 73 -10.96 -3.15 5.43
N LYS A 74 -12.23 -2.78 5.27
CA LYS A 74 -13.20 -3.57 4.50
C LYS A 74 -13.00 -3.49 2.99
N VAL A 75 -12.41 -2.38 2.53
CA VAL A 75 -12.17 -2.11 1.10
C VAL A 75 -10.78 -1.50 0.97
N LEU A 76 -9.83 -2.27 0.43
CA LEU A 76 -8.46 -1.83 0.16
C LEU A 76 -8.23 -1.69 -1.35
N THR A 77 -7.77 -0.52 -1.78
CA THR A 77 -7.21 -0.31 -3.12
C THR A 77 -5.70 -0.23 -3.00
N MET A 78 -4.98 -1.09 -3.72
CA MET A 78 -3.53 -1.12 -3.69
C MET A 78 -2.94 -0.54 -4.98
N LYS A 79 -1.95 0.33 -4.87
CA LYS A 79 -1.12 0.82 -5.98
C LYS A 79 0.35 0.55 -5.66
N SER A 80 1.03 -0.12 -6.59
CA SER A 80 2.46 -0.34 -6.53
C SER A 80 3.10 0.06 -7.85
N ASN A 81 4.30 0.63 -7.80
CA ASN A 81 5.07 0.97 -9.00
C ASN A 81 5.72 -0.27 -9.65
N SER A 82 5.72 -1.42 -8.96
CA SER A 82 6.19 -2.66 -9.53
C SER A 82 5.21 -3.23 -10.56
N LYS A 83 5.64 -3.29 -11.82
CA LYS A 83 4.91 -4.02 -12.87
C LYS A 83 4.75 -5.51 -12.54
N LEU A 84 5.69 -6.09 -11.79
CA LEU A 84 5.64 -7.49 -11.39
C LEU A 84 4.53 -7.74 -10.35
N VAL A 85 4.46 -6.89 -9.33
CA VAL A 85 3.46 -6.96 -8.26
C VAL A 85 2.05 -6.72 -8.77
N THR A 86 1.88 -5.73 -9.65
CA THR A 86 0.59 -5.45 -10.28
C THR A 86 0.13 -6.58 -11.20
N SER A 87 1.05 -7.28 -11.88
CA SER A 87 0.72 -8.46 -12.71
C SER A 87 0.31 -9.70 -11.89
N GLN A 88 0.95 -9.97 -10.75
CA GLN A 88 0.61 -11.13 -9.91
C GLN A 88 -0.71 -10.97 -9.16
N MET A 89 -1.10 -9.74 -8.81
CA MET A 89 -2.37 -9.47 -8.15
C MET A 89 -3.57 -9.44 -9.11
N ASN A 90 -3.35 -9.13 -10.39
CA ASN A 90 -4.45 -9.08 -11.36
C ASN A 90 -4.84 -10.45 -11.93
N ARG A 91 -4.07 -11.52 -11.64
CA ARG A 91 -4.29 -12.89 -12.17
C ARG A 91 -4.77 -12.86 -13.63
N GLU A 92 -4.04 -12.17 -14.49
CA GLU A 92 -4.18 -12.37 -15.93
C GLU A 92 -2.99 -13.22 -16.36
N TYR A 93 -3.30 -14.47 -16.68
CA TYR A 93 -2.37 -15.47 -17.22
C TYR A 93 -2.36 -15.37 -18.74
#